data_AF-A0AAW7ZEL2-F1
#
_entry.id   AF-A0AAW7ZEL2-F1
#
_cell.length_a   1.000
_cell.length_b   1.000
_cell.length_c   1.000
_cell.angle_alpha   90.00
_cell.angle_beta   90.00
_cell.angle_gamma   90.00
#
_symmetry.space_group_name_H-M   'P 1'
#
loop_
_entity.id
_entity.type
_entity.pdbx_description
1 polymer ?
#
loop_
_entity_poly.entity_id
_entity_poly.type
_entity_poly.pdbx_seq_one_letter_code
_entity_poly.pdbx_strand_id
1 'polypeptide(L)' 'MTVAAQVKQTVASLKGARATLEAFYSYEPKVEIKESIQRNCSIINSVINDLEKRVKTLEFEEPQYKGF' A
#
# COMPACT_ATOMS: atom_id res chain seq x y z
N MET A 1 -6.48 -2.14 19.75
CA MET A 1 -6.01 -2.01 18.34
C MET A 1 -4.49 -2.05 18.40
N THR A 2 -3.84 -2.97 17.70
CA THR A 2 -2.37 -3.11 17.75
C THR A 2 -1.68 -2.21 16.73
N VAL A 3 -0.37 -1.99 16.86
CA VAL A 3 0.41 -1.21 15.89
C VAL A 3 0.42 -1.96 14.56
N ALA A 4 0.58 -3.29 14.57
CA ALA A 4 0.47 -4.10 13.35
C ALA A 4 -0.89 -3.91 12.66
N ALA A 5 -1.99 -3.84 13.42
CA ALA A 5 -3.33 -3.62 12.87
C ALA A 5 -3.47 -2.24 12.21
N GLN A 6 -2.91 -1.19 12.83
CA GLN A 6 -2.91 0.16 12.26
C GLN A 6 -2.09 0.22 10.97
N VAL A 7 -0.91 -0.41 10.94
CA VAL A 7 -0.07 -0.45 9.73
C VAL A 7 -0.76 -1.25 8.62
N LYS A 8 -1.43 -2.36 8.93
CA LYS A 8 -2.25 -3.12 7.96
C LYS A 8 -3.38 -2.27 7.37
N GLN A 9 -4.05 -1.47 8.19
CA GLN A 9 -5.09 -0.55 7.72
C GLN A 9 -4.51 0.49 6.75
N THR A 10 -3.34 1.05 7.06
CA THR A 10 -2.64 1.97 6.15
C THR A 10 -2.27 1.30 4.83
N VAL A 11 -1.77 0.06 4.85
CA VAL A 11 -1.50 -0.73 3.64
C VAL A 11 -2.77 -0.90 2.79
N ALA A 12 -3.91 -1.21 3.41
CA ALA A 12 -5.18 -1.33 2.71
C ALA A 12 -5.60 0.00 2.04
N SER A 13 -5.47 1.13 2.75
CA SER A 13 -5.74 2.45 2.19
C SER A 13 -4.83 2.80 1.01
N LEU A 14 -3.54 2.47 1.09
CA LEU A 14 -2.59 2.70 -0.01
C LEU A 14 -2.89 1.84 -1.24
N LYS A 15 -3.30 0.57 -1.04
CA LYS A 15 -3.76 -0.29 -2.15
C LYS A 15 -4.99 0.29 -2.83
N GLY A 16 -5.94 0.82 -2.05
CA GLY A 16 -7.10 1.54 -2.58
C GLY A 16 -6.71 2.78 -3.38
N ALA A 17 -5.82 3.61 -2.86
CA ALA A 17 -5.32 4.80 -3.57
C ALA A 17 -4.62 4.44 -4.89
N ARG A 18 -3.79 3.39 -4.91
CA ARG A 18 -3.15 2.88 -6.13
C ARG A 18 -4.17 2.41 -7.16
N ALA A 19 -5.18 1.64 -6.73
CA ALA A 19 -6.24 1.18 -7.62
C ALA A 19 -7.03 2.35 -8.24
N THR A 20 -7.30 3.40 -7.45
CA THR A 20 -7.93 4.63 -7.95
C THR A 20 -7.07 5.32 -9.03
N LEU A 21 -5.75 5.37 -8.83
CA LEU A 21 -4.83 5.91 -9.84
C LEU A 21 -4.79 5.05 -11.11
N GLU A 22 -4.77 3.73 -10.99
CA GLU A 22 -4.86 2.79 -12.14
C GLU A 22 -6.18 2.95 -12.91
N ALA A 23 -7.28 3.23 -12.21
CA ALA A 23 -8.55 3.57 -12.84
C ALA A 23 -8.43 4.87 -13.65
N PHE A 24 -7.86 5.94 -13.09
CA PHE A 24 -7.64 7.19 -13.82
C PHE A 24 -6.71 7.02 -15.03
N TYR A 25 -5.66 6.22 -14.91
CA TYR A 25 -4.76 5.90 -16.03
C TYR A 25 -5.52 5.31 -17.22
N SER A 26 -6.54 4.49 -16.96
CA SER A 26 -7.33 3.81 -17.98
C SER A 26 -8.20 4.79 -18.79
N TYR A 27 -8.66 5.88 -18.18
CA TYR A 27 -9.51 6.89 -18.84
C TYR A 27 -8.73 8.08 -19.42
N GLU A 28 -7.50 8.31 -18.98
CA GLU A 28 -6.71 9.47 -19.39
C GLU A 28 -6.24 9.35 -20.87
N PRO A 29 -6.46 10.36 -21.72
CA PRO A 29 -5.90 10.36 -23.09
C PRO A 29 -4.46 10.91 -23.17
N LYS A 30 -4.02 11.75 -22.23
CA LYS A 30 -2.70 12.41 -22.30
C LYS A 30 -1.58 11.49 -21.81
N VAL A 31 -0.60 11.25 -22.68
CA VAL A 31 0.56 10.38 -22.39
C VAL A 31 1.38 10.88 -21.19
N GLU A 32 1.62 12.18 -21.10
CA GLU A 32 2.39 12.77 -19.98
C GLU A 32 1.75 12.50 -18.62
N ILE A 33 0.41 12.55 -18.54
CA ILE A 33 -0.33 12.28 -17.30
C ILE A 33 -0.27 10.77 -17.01
N LYS A 34 -0.42 9.92 -18.02
CA LYS A 34 -0.26 8.46 -17.87
C LYS A 34 1.10 8.07 -17.29
N GLU A 35 2.18 8.66 -17.81
CA GLU A 35 3.54 8.41 -17.31
C GLU A 35 3.69 8.84 -15.85
N SER A 36 3.12 10.01 -15.49
CA SER A 36 3.10 10.50 -14.11
C SER A 36 2.33 9.54 -13.19
N ILE A 37 1.14 9.10 -13.60
CA ILE A 37 0.33 8.13 -12.86
C ILE A 37 1.09 6.81 -12.67
N GLN A 38 1.69 6.27 -13.74
CA GLN A 38 2.43 5.01 -13.69
C GLN A 38 3.65 5.10 -12.75
N ARG A 39 4.37 6.22 -12.76
CA ARG A 39 5.45 6.49 -11.81
C ARG A 39 4.94 6.50 -10.38
N ASN A 40 3.84 7.20 -10.11
CA ASN A 40 3.23 7.27 -8.77
C ASN A 40 2.74 5.91 -8.29
N CYS A 41 2.07 5.12 -9.14
CA CYS A 41 1.68 3.75 -8.81
C CYS A 41 2.88 2.88 -8.44
N SER A 42 4.01 3.05 -9.14
CA SER A 42 5.25 2.32 -8.85
C SER A 42 5.83 2.69 -7.49
N ILE A 43 5.85 3.99 -7.15
CA ILE A 43 6.29 4.48 -5.83
C ILE A 43 5.39 3.92 -4.73
N ILE A 44 4.06 4.03 -4.89
CA ILE A 44 3.09 3.50 -3.92
C ILE A 44 3.29 1.99 -3.73
N ASN A 45 3.54 1.25 -4.81
CA ASN A 45 3.79 -0.19 -4.73
C ASN A 45 5.05 -0.51 -3.91
N SER A 46 6.13 0.28 -4.07
CA SER A 46 7.34 0.12 -3.24
C SER A 46 7.03 0.34 -1.76
N VAL A 47 6.30 1.41 -1.43
CA VAL A 47 5.91 1.73 -0.05
C VAL A 47 5.03 0.63 0.54
N ILE A 48 4.06 0.11 -0.21
CA ILE A 48 3.22 -1.02 0.21
C ILE A 48 4.09 -2.23 0.57
N ASN A 49 5.03 -2.60 -0.31
CA ASN A 49 5.90 -3.76 -0.08
C ASN A 49 6.74 -3.61 1.21
N ASP A 50 7.26 -2.42 1.47
CA ASP A 50 8.06 -2.16 2.67
C ASP A 50 7.21 -2.17 3.94
N LEU A 51 6.00 -1.62 3.88
CA LEU A 51 5.05 -1.69 5.00
C LEU A 51 4.58 -3.11 5.27
N GLU A 52 4.33 -3.93 4.24
CA GLU A 52 3.97 -5.34 4.40
C GLU A 52 5.10 -6.15 5.06
N LYS A 53 6.36 -5.88 4.73
CA LYS A 53 7.50 -6.47 5.45
C LYS A 53 7.50 -6.03 6.92
N ARG A 54 7.26 -4.74 7.18
CA ARG A 54 7.25 -4.21 8.54
C ARG A 54 6.11 -4.78 9.39
N VAL A 55 4.93 -5.02 8.79
CA VAL A 55 3.80 -5.68 9.47
C VAL A 55 4.21 -7.03 10.02
N LYS A 56 4.91 -7.87 9.23
CA LYS A 56 5.35 -9.20 9.68
C LYS A 56 6.25 -9.11 10.90
N THR A 57 7.17 -8.15 10.94
CA THR A 57 8.03 -7.92 12.10
C THR A 57 7.21 -7.47 13.32
N LEU A 58 6.26 -6.56 13.14
CA LEU A 58 5.40 -6.07 14.22
C LEU A 58 4.51 -7.18 14.79
N GLU A 59 3.93 -8.03 13.94
CA GLU A 59 3.13 -9.18 14.40
C GLU A 59 3.99 -10.17 15.21
N PHE A 60 5.25 -10.38 14.84
CA PHE A 60 6.16 -11.22 15.63
C PHE A 60 6.53 -10.59 16.99
N GLU A 61 6.65 -9.26 17.05
CA GLU A 61 6.97 -8.54 18.29
C GLU A 61 5.75 -8.49 19.24
N GLU A 62 4.53 -8.41 18.70
CA GLU A 62 3.29 -8.20 19.45
C GLU A 62 2.75 -9.50 20.12
N PRO A 63 2.56 -9.52 21.45
CA PRO A 63 2.02 -10.69 22.17
C PRO A 63 0.66 -11.16 21.66
N GLN A 64 -0.14 -10.24 21.13
CA GLN A 64 -1.49 -10.50 20.62
C GLN A 64 -1.52 -11.48 19.44
N TYR A 65 -0.39 -11.66 18.72
CA TYR A 65 -0.28 -12.57 17.58
C TYR A 65 0.42 -13.89 17.92
N LYS A 66 0.96 -14.04 19.14
CA LYS A 66 1.71 -15.23 19.58
C LYS A 66 0.82 -16.38 20.09
N GLY A 67 -0.50 -16.18 20.13
CA GLY A 67 -1.48 -17.13 20.66
C GLY A 67 -2.26 -17.91 19.59
N PHE A 68 -1.76 -17.94 18.34
CA PHE A 68 -2.30 -18.74 17.24
C PHE A 68 -1.37 -19.91 16.92
#